data_AF-A0AAV8EF11-F1
#
_entry.id   AF-A0AAV8EF11-F1
#
_cell.length_a   1.000
_cell.length_b   1.000
_cell.length_c   1.000
_cell.angle_alpha   90.00
_cell.angle_beta   90.00
_cell.angle_gamma   90.00
#
_symmetry.space_group_name_H-M   'P 1'
#
loop_
_entity.id
_entity.type
_entity.pdbx_description
1 polymer ?
#
loop_
_entity_poly.entity_id
_entity_poly.type
_entity_poly.pdbx_seq_one_letter_code
_entity_poly.pdbx_strand_id
1 'polypeptide(L)'
;MYTGWNYRKLAFQHNLKEVSDADTIKSAIEDELRIVEVALEKNTKSYGAWYHRKWILGQKLVPANFDREFRLLDKLLEGDARNFHGWNYRRFIARLKDVSEEEELEFTWEKIKSNFSNYSAWYNRSVLLSSLLSKKAKGFQEEGNIVSVEFENVRDALFTDPSDQCGWFYHLCLLRQSSTPHKPYVVSSWPFDKSNIEISSQFKGKYEKFPIIFCFNQQVDGVNLAAVTVNSKLVSRQHITWKPLSANNFRKSKIWVAFLEIFNENYEKSEPLSVQISARFCGSIVHLNFVMKLTYTDHQGKNGDGFEELFL
;
A
#
# COMPACT_ATOMS: atom_id res chain seq x y z
N MET A 1 -11.08 21.15 -25.18
CA MET A 1 -12.46 21.59 -25.45
C MET A 1 -13.44 20.62 -24.74
N TYR A 2 -13.66 20.82 -23.44
CA TYR A 2 -14.56 19.98 -22.60
C TYR A 2 -16.03 20.42 -22.63
N THR A 3 -16.29 21.60 -23.21
CA THR A 3 -17.60 22.28 -23.18
C THR A 3 -18.66 21.56 -24.01
N GLY A 4 -18.33 21.08 -25.22
CA GLY A 4 -19.30 20.43 -26.11
C GLY A 4 -19.95 19.18 -25.51
N TRP A 5 -19.14 18.25 -24.97
CA TRP A 5 -19.67 17.05 -24.31
C TRP A 5 -20.52 17.39 -23.08
N ASN A 6 -20.16 18.42 -22.32
CA ASN A 6 -20.96 18.84 -21.16
C ASN A 6 -22.32 19.41 -21.58
N TYR A 7 -22.38 20.25 -22.61
CA TYR A 7 -23.66 20.72 -23.15
C TYR A 7 -24.52 19.58 -23.67
N ARG A 8 -23.93 18.57 -24.32
CA ARG A 8 -24.67 17.36 -24.73
C ARG A 8 -25.28 16.60 -23.55
N LYS A 9 -24.54 16.41 -22.45
CA LYS A 9 -25.08 15.76 -21.24
C LYS A 9 -26.27 16.54 -20.68
N LEU A 10 -26.15 17.86 -20.59
CA LEU A 10 -27.24 18.73 -20.09
C LEU A 10 -28.47 18.62 -20.99
N ALA A 11 -28.30 18.68 -22.31
CA ALA A 11 -29.38 18.53 -23.28
C ALA A 11 -30.03 17.15 -23.19
N PHE A 12 -29.23 16.08 -23.09
CA PHE A 12 -29.71 14.72 -22.94
C PHE A 12 -30.55 14.55 -21.66
N GLN A 13 -30.06 15.05 -20.52
CA GLN A 13 -30.80 15.00 -19.25
C GLN A 13 -32.09 15.81 -19.32
N HIS A 14 -32.04 17.01 -19.91
CA HIS A 14 -33.23 17.85 -20.08
C HIS A 14 -34.30 17.14 -20.93
N ASN A 15 -33.90 16.54 -22.05
CA ASN A 15 -34.80 15.88 -22.98
C ASN A 15 -35.44 14.61 -22.39
N LEU A 16 -34.80 13.97 -21.42
CA LEU A 16 -35.34 12.77 -20.77
C LEU A 16 -36.06 13.04 -19.45
N LYS A 17 -36.14 14.31 -18.99
CA LYS A 17 -36.67 14.66 -17.67
C LYS A 17 -38.13 14.21 -17.45
N GLU A 18 -38.94 14.22 -18.50
CA GLU A 18 -40.38 13.88 -18.45
C GLU A 18 -40.72 12.65 -19.30
N VAL A 19 -39.71 11.95 -19.82
CA VAL A 19 -39.90 10.75 -20.64
C VAL A 19 -39.88 9.52 -19.73
N SER A 20 -41.00 8.81 -19.66
CA SER A 20 -41.13 7.55 -18.90
C SER A 20 -41.11 6.30 -19.77
N ASP A 21 -41.21 6.46 -21.09
CA ASP A 21 -41.25 5.34 -22.04
C ASP A 21 -39.85 4.72 -22.23
N ALA A 22 -39.74 3.42 -21.94
CA ALA A 22 -38.46 2.71 -21.94
C ALA A 22 -37.84 2.58 -23.34
N ASP A 23 -38.67 2.42 -24.38
CA ASP A 23 -38.21 2.29 -25.77
C ASP A 23 -37.68 3.62 -26.30
N THR A 24 -38.33 4.73 -25.96
CA THR A 24 -37.86 6.08 -26.28
C THR A 24 -36.53 6.38 -25.58
N ILE A 25 -36.39 6.05 -24.29
CA ILE A 25 -35.13 6.21 -23.55
C ILE A 25 -34.03 5.35 -24.18
N LYS A 26 -34.34 4.09 -24.52
CA LYS A 26 -33.39 3.19 -25.18
C LYS A 26 -32.92 3.74 -26.51
N SER A 27 -33.82 4.23 -27.36
CA SER A 27 -33.47 4.85 -28.65
C SER A 27 -32.55 6.05 -28.46
N ALA A 28 -32.86 6.94 -27.52
CA ALA A 28 -32.03 8.12 -27.24
C ALA A 28 -30.62 7.73 -26.77
N ILE A 29 -30.50 6.68 -25.95
CA ILE A 29 -29.20 6.15 -25.52
C ILE A 29 -28.43 5.55 -26.69
N GLU A 30 -29.09 4.78 -27.55
CA GLU A 30 -28.46 4.20 -28.73
C GLU A 30 -27.91 5.27 -29.68
N ASP A 31 -28.65 6.36 -29.87
CA ASP A 31 -28.23 7.51 -30.67
C ASP A 31 -27.02 8.23 -30.05
N GLU A 32 -27.01 8.47 -28.74
CA GLU A 32 -25.84 9.03 -28.05
C GLU A 32 -24.61 8.13 -28.18
N LEU A 33 -24.78 6.80 -28.07
CA LEU A 33 -23.68 5.85 -28.23
C LEU A 33 -23.15 5.81 -29.67
N ARG A 34 -24.00 6.01 -30.70
CA ARG A 34 -23.57 6.15 -32.10
C ARG A 34 -22.74 7.42 -32.32
N ILE A 35 -23.13 8.54 -31.70
CA ILE A 35 -22.37 9.80 -31.78
C ILE A 35 -20.98 9.64 -31.17
N VAL A 36 -20.89 8.92 -30.04
CA VAL A 36 -19.60 8.58 -29.44
C VAL A 36 -18.77 7.68 -30.37
N GLU A 37 -19.38 6.69 -31.02
CA GLU A 37 -18.68 5.82 -31.98
C GLU A 37 -18.06 6.63 -33.12
N VAL A 38 -18.82 7.53 -33.76
CA VAL A 38 -18.29 8.43 -34.81
C VAL A 38 -17.13 9.29 -34.29
N ALA A 39 -17.20 9.75 -33.04
CA ALA A 39 -16.10 10.52 -32.44
C ALA A 39 -14.85 9.65 -32.20
N LEU A 40 -15.03 8.40 -31.79
CA LEU A 40 -13.94 7.44 -31.55
C LEU A 40 -13.32 6.91 -32.84
N GLU A 41 -14.08 6.77 -33.92
CA GLU A 41 -13.55 6.46 -35.25
C GLU A 41 -12.58 7.53 -35.74
N LYS A 42 -12.87 8.81 -35.46
CA LYS A 42 -11.96 9.92 -35.77
C LYS A 42 -10.77 10.00 -34.83
N ASN A 43 -10.96 9.70 -33.55
CA ASN A 43 -9.90 9.72 -32.55
C ASN A 43 -10.18 8.71 -31.42
N THR A 44 -9.56 7.54 -31.52
CA THR A 44 -9.69 6.43 -30.56
C THR A 44 -9.12 6.77 -29.17
N LYS A 45 -8.40 7.88 -29.03
CA LYS A 45 -7.79 8.39 -27.79
C LYS A 45 -8.51 9.63 -27.24
N SER A 46 -9.74 9.88 -27.71
CA SER A 46 -10.55 11.00 -27.23
C SER A 46 -11.05 10.78 -25.80
N TYR A 47 -10.44 11.48 -24.84
CA TYR A 47 -10.88 11.49 -23.43
C TYR A 47 -12.36 11.85 -23.28
N GLY A 48 -12.82 12.88 -24.00
CA GLY A 48 -14.21 13.34 -23.91
C GLY A 48 -15.21 12.29 -24.38
N ALA A 49 -14.93 11.61 -25.50
CA ALA A 49 -15.79 10.57 -26.04
C ALA A 49 -15.88 9.35 -25.09
N TRP A 50 -14.74 8.86 -24.60
CA TRP A 50 -14.72 7.75 -23.65
C TRP A 50 -15.40 8.09 -22.32
N TYR A 51 -15.19 9.31 -21.82
CA TYR A 51 -15.88 9.78 -20.62
C TYR A 51 -17.39 9.85 -20.83
N HIS A 52 -17.84 10.40 -21.96
CA HIS A 52 -19.26 10.48 -22.30
C HIS A 52 -19.90 9.10 -22.42
N ARG A 53 -19.22 8.13 -23.08
CA ARG A 53 -19.69 6.74 -23.17
C ARG A 53 -19.90 6.10 -21.80
N LYS A 54 -18.91 6.23 -20.91
CA LYS A 54 -19.00 5.73 -19.53
C LYS A 54 -20.11 6.41 -18.76
N TRP A 55 -20.29 7.72 -18.96
CA TRP A 55 -21.35 8.48 -18.31
C TRP A 55 -22.75 8.01 -18.73
N ILE A 56 -22.99 7.83 -20.04
CA ILE A 56 -24.27 7.34 -20.59
C ILE A 56 -24.61 5.96 -20.00
N LEU A 57 -23.70 4.99 -20.11
CA LEU A 57 -23.92 3.63 -19.59
C LEU A 57 -24.01 3.60 -18.05
N GLY A 58 -23.28 4.49 -17.39
CA GLY A 58 -23.28 4.65 -15.94
C GLY A 58 -24.60 5.19 -15.38
N GLN A 59 -25.45 5.83 -16.19
CA GLN A 59 -26.78 6.24 -15.75
C GLN A 59 -27.71 5.04 -15.48
N LYS A 60 -27.43 3.87 -16.08
CA LYS A 60 -28.22 2.64 -15.93
C LYS A 60 -29.72 2.82 -16.19
N LEU A 61 -30.09 3.75 -17.08
CA LEU A 61 -31.48 4.04 -17.42
C LEU A 61 -32.16 2.87 -18.14
N VAL A 62 -31.38 2.08 -18.90
CA VAL A 62 -31.80 0.83 -19.54
C VAL A 62 -30.70 -0.22 -19.42
N PRO A 63 -31.01 -1.53 -19.52
CA PRO A 63 -29.99 -2.57 -19.55
C PRO A 63 -28.98 -2.33 -20.67
N ALA A 64 -27.69 -2.36 -20.33
CA ALA A 64 -26.62 -2.15 -21.30
C ALA A 64 -26.50 -3.34 -22.25
N ASN A 65 -26.27 -3.08 -23.54
CA ASN A 65 -25.93 -4.12 -24.51
C ASN A 65 -24.44 -4.45 -24.38
N PHE A 66 -24.10 -5.35 -23.45
CA PHE A 66 -22.71 -5.69 -23.18
C PHE A 66 -22.00 -6.32 -24.37
N ASP A 67 -22.69 -7.08 -25.22
CA ASP A 67 -22.08 -7.68 -26.40
C ASP A 67 -21.60 -6.63 -27.40
N ARG A 68 -22.33 -5.50 -27.54
CA ARG A 68 -21.88 -4.35 -28.32
C ARG A 68 -20.60 -3.76 -27.72
N GLU A 69 -20.54 -3.60 -26.40
CA GLU A 69 -19.40 -2.99 -25.73
C GLU A 69 -18.15 -3.86 -25.75
N PHE A 70 -18.30 -5.18 -25.57
CA PHE A 70 -17.16 -6.11 -25.70
C PHE A 70 -16.66 -6.20 -27.14
N ARG A 71 -17.54 -6.23 -28.16
CA ARG A 71 -17.10 -6.16 -29.57
C ARG A 71 -16.35 -4.88 -29.90
N LEU A 72 -16.76 -3.74 -29.32
CA LEU A 72 -16.03 -2.47 -29.47
C LEU A 72 -14.63 -2.57 -28.83
N LEU A 73 -14.54 -3.14 -27.63
CA LEU A 73 -13.28 -3.37 -26.92
C LEU A 73 -12.34 -4.30 -27.69
N ASP A 74 -12.87 -5.38 -28.27
CA ASP A 74 -12.09 -6.33 -29.06
C ASP A 74 -11.47 -5.64 -30.27
N LYS A 75 -12.29 -4.92 -31.07
CA LYS A 75 -11.78 -4.13 -32.21
C LYS A 75 -10.72 -3.11 -31.80
N LEU A 76 -10.93 -2.42 -30.68
CA LEU A 76 -10.02 -1.39 -30.19
C LEU A 76 -8.68 -1.98 -29.74
N LEU A 77 -8.70 -3.09 -29.01
CA LEU A 77 -7.51 -3.76 -28.49
C LEU A 77 -6.80 -4.63 -29.53
N GLU A 78 -7.50 -5.06 -30.58
CA GLU A 78 -6.88 -5.64 -31.78
C GLU A 78 -6.11 -4.59 -32.57
N GLY A 79 -6.67 -3.38 -32.73
CA GLY A 79 -6.00 -2.27 -33.42
C GLY A 79 -4.85 -1.64 -32.65
N ASP A 80 -4.98 -1.51 -31.32
CA ASP A 80 -3.91 -1.04 -30.44
C ASP A 80 -4.00 -1.78 -29.09
N ALA A 81 -3.25 -2.87 -28.98
CA ALA A 81 -3.21 -3.72 -27.80
C ALA A 81 -2.77 -2.99 -26.51
N ARG A 82 -2.11 -1.83 -26.65
CA ARG A 82 -1.64 -0.99 -25.54
C ARG A 82 -2.52 0.25 -25.33
N ASN A 83 -3.69 0.32 -25.97
CA ASN A 83 -4.59 1.45 -25.82
C ASN A 83 -5.10 1.57 -24.38
N PHE A 84 -4.56 2.55 -23.65
CA PHE A 84 -4.93 2.80 -22.25
C PHE A 84 -6.43 3.08 -22.06
N HIS A 85 -7.07 3.78 -23.01
CA HIS A 85 -8.50 4.04 -22.94
C HIS A 85 -9.32 2.76 -23.08
N GLY A 86 -8.90 1.86 -23.98
CA GLY A 86 -9.53 0.54 -24.16
C GLY A 86 -9.45 -0.29 -22.89
N TRP A 87 -8.28 -0.41 -22.28
CA TRP A 87 -8.13 -1.13 -21.01
C TRP A 87 -8.90 -0.46 -19.86
N ASN A 88 -8.93 0.87 -19.79
CA ASN A 88 -9.73 1.59 -18.79
C ASN A 88 -11.23 1.34 -18.99
N TYR A 89 -11.68 1.35 -20.24
CA TYR A 89 -13.08 1.12 -20.59
C TYR A 89 -13.49 -0.32 -20.33
N ARG A 90 -12.62 -1.30 -20.62
CA ARG A 90 -12.84 -2.71 -20.29
C ARG A 90 -13.09 -2.90 -18.79
N ARG A 91 -12.22 -2.35 -17.93
CA ARG A 91 -12.43 -2.42 -16.46
C ARG A 91 -13.74 -1.77 -16.02
N PHE A 92 -14.24 -0.77 -16.73
CA PHE A 92 -15.54 -0.17 -16.46
C PHE A 92 -16.68 -1.12 -16.86
N ILE A 93 -16.64 -1.68 -18.07
CA ILE A 93 -17.67 -2.58 -18.60
C ILE A 93 -17.70 -3.92 -17.85
N ALA A 94 -16.54 -4.51 -17.55
CA ALA A 94 -16.42 -5.73 -16.75
C ALA A 94 -17.11 -5.56 -15.38
N ARG A 95 -16.82 -4.47 -14.67
CA ARG A 95 -17.51 -4.13 -13.40
C ARG A 95 -19.00 -3.87 -13.55
N LEU A 96 -19.43 -3.29 -14.69
CA LEU A 96 -20.84 -3.00 -14.93
C LEU A 96 -21.64 -4.28 -15.24
N LYS A 97 -21.03 -5.26 -15.90
CA LYS A 97 -21.59 -6.59 -16.20
C LYS A 97 -21.43 -7.58 -15.04
N ASP A 98 -20.65 -7.24 -14.02
CA ASP A 98 -20.28 -8.15 -12.91
C ASP A 98 -19.45 -9.36 -13.40
N VAL A 99 -18.51 -9.11 -14.33
CA VAL A 99 -17.51 -10.11 -14.75
C VAL A 99 -16.57 -10.38 -13.58
N SER A 100 -16.29 -11.65 -13.33
CA SER A 100 -15.43 -12.07 -12.23
C SER A 100 -13.97 -11.62 -12.42
N GLU A 101 -13.24 -11.43 -11.31
CA GLU A 101 -11.81 -11.09 -11.38
C GLU A 101 -11.02 -12.24 -12.02
N GLU A 102 -11.48 -13.49 -11.86
CA GLU A 102 -10.91 -14.69 -12.47
C GLU A 102 -11.07 -14.72 -14.00
N GLU A 103 -12.25 -14.38 -14.52
CA GLU A 103 -12.46 -14.27 -15.98
C GLU A 103 -11.63 -13.14 -16.59
N GLU A 104 -11.52 -12.00 -15.91
CA GLU A 104 -10.63 -10.92 -16.36
C GLU A 104 -9.16 -11.31 -16.26
N LEU A 105 -8.77 -12.12 -15.26
CA LEU A 105 -7.41 -12.65 -15.14
C LEU A 105 -7.09 -13.56 -16.33
N GLU A 106 -8.01 -14.43 -16.74
CA GLU A 106 -7.84 -15.26 -17.94
C GLU A 106 -7.78 -14.41 -19.22
N PHE A 107 -8.62 -13.39 -19.34
CA PHE A 107 -8.55 -12.46 -20.46
C PHE A 107 -7.18 -11.78 -20.58
N THR A 108 -6.57 -11.37 -19.45
CA THR A 108 -5.21 -10.80 -19.49
C THR A 108 -4.19 -11.84 -19.97
N TRP A 109 -4.37 -13.11 -19.61
CA TRP A 109 -3.50 -14.19 -20.06
C TRP A 109 -3.59 -14.40 -21.56
N GLU A 110 -4.80 -14.43 -22.13
CA GLU A 110 -5.00 -14.52 -23.58
C GLU A 110 -4.32 -13.36 -24.33
N LYS A 111 -4.43 -12.13 -23.80
CA LYS A 111 -3.75 -10.97 -24.41
C LYS A 111 -2.23 -11.02 -24.28
N ILE A 112 -1.69 -11.62 -23.22
CA ILE A 112 -0.25 -11.85 -23.06
C ILE A 112 0.23 -12.93 -24.02
N LYS A 113 -0.48 -14.06 -24.13
CA LYS A 113 -0.14 -15.15 -25.07
C LYS A 113 -0.13 -14.65 -26.52
N SER A 114 -1.07 -13.79 -26.88
CA SER A 114 -1.12 -13.19 -28.21
C SER A 114 -0.01 -12.16 -28.46
N ASN A 115 0.45 -11.44 -27.43
CA ASN A 115 1.50 -10.45 -27.53
C ASN A 115 2.15 -10.24 -26.14
N PHE A 116 3.27 -10.92 -25.90
CA PHE A 116 3.97 -10.85 -24.62
C PHE A 116 4.57 -9.45 -24.35
N SER A 117 4.69 -8.58 -25.36
CA SER A 117 5.07 -7.17 -25.21
C SER A 117 3.90 -6.25 -24.85
N ASN A 118 2.73 -6.81 -24.53
CA ASN A 118 1.59 -6.04 -24.09
C ASN A 118 1.70 -5.66 -22.60
N TYR A 119 2.42 -4.56 -22.33
CA TYR A 119 2.54 -4.00 -20.97
C TYR A 119 1.18 -3.80 -20.27
N SER A 120 0.14 -3.40 -21.01
CA SER A 120 -1.18 -3.17 -20.41
C SER A 120 -1.80 -4.46 -19.89
N ALA A 121 -1.62 -5.58 -20.60
CA ALA A 121 -2.11 -6.88 -20.15
C ALA A 121 -1.37 -7.35 -18.89
N TRP A 122 -0.03 -7.28 -18.87
CA TRP A 122 0.79 -7.58 -17.69
C TRP A 122 0.43 -6.72 -16.48
N TYR A 123 0.24 -5.42 -16.68
CA TYR A 123 -0.16 -4.52 -15.61
C TYR A 123 -1.53 -4.89 -15.04
N ASN A 124 -2.55 -5.11 -15.89
CA ASN A 124 -3.88 -5.51 -15.42
C ASN A 124 -3.82 -6.86 -14.69
N ARG A 125 -3.04 -7.83 -15.20
CA ARG A 125 -2.83 -9.13 -14.54
C ARG A 125 -2.27 -8.96 -13.14
N SER A 126 -1.27 -8.10 -12.97
CA SER A 126 -0.64 -7.86 -11.65
C SER A 126 -1.61 -7.31 -10.62
N VAL A 127 -2.51 -6.40 -11.03
CA VAL A 127 -3.51 -5.79 -10.16
C VAL A 127 -4.59 -6.80 -9.79
N LEU A 128 -5.10 -7.56 -10.77
CA LEU A 128 -6.11 -8.60 -10.55
C LEU A 128 -5.59 -9.71 -9.64
N LEU A 129 -4.38 -10.21 -9.91
CA LEU A 129 -3.75 -11.23 -9.09
C LEU A 129 -3.54 -10.76 -7.65
N SER A 130 -3.02 -9.55 -7.46
CA SER A 130 -2.87 -8.96 -6.12
C SER A 130 -4.20 -8.90 -5.36
N SER A 131 -5.27 -8.51 -6.04
CA SER A 131 -6.62 -8.44 -5.47
C SER A 131 -7.10 -9.82 -5.02
N LEU A 132 -7.02 -10.82 -5.91
CA LEU A 132 -7.48 -12.19 -5.66
C LEU A 132 -6.73 -12.85 -4.50
N LEU A 133 -5.40 -12.71 -4.45
CA LEU A 133 -4.56 -13.22 -3.35
C LEU A 133 -4.91 -12.51 -2.03
N SER A 134 -5.02 -11.18 -2.03
CA SER A 134 -5.34 -10.41 -0.82
C SER A 134 -6.71 -10.75 -0.21
N LYS A 135 -7.69 -11.09 -1.06
CA LYS A 135 -9.04 -11.49 -0.65
C LYS A 135 -9.14 -12.96 -0.27
N LYS A 136 -8.12 -13.78 -0.56
CA LYS A 136 -8.19 -15.25 -0.46
C LYS A 136 -9.42 -15.78 -1.20
N ALA A 137 -9.58 -15.33 -2.45
CA ALA A 137 -10.68 -15.77 -3.33
C ALA A 137 -10.59 -17.28 -3.59
N LYS A 138 -11.71 -17.96 -3.86
CA LYS A 138 -11.72 -19.43 -4.05
C LYS A 138 -10.67 -19.86 -5.11
N GLY A 139 -9.70 -20.69 -4.72
CA GLY A 139 -8.59 -21.11 -5.59
C GLY A 139 -7.31 -20.28 -5.42
N PHE A 140 -7.35 -19.17 -4.68
CA PHE A 140 -6.26 -18.23 -4.42
C PHE A 140 -5.69 -18.30 -2.99
N GLN A 141 -5.83 -19.46 -2.33
CA GLN A 141 -5.55 -19.63 -0.89
C GLN A 141 -4.10 -20.01 -0.64
N GLU A 142 -3.54 -20.76 -1.59
CA GLU A 142 -2.17 -21.23 -1.56
C GLU A 142 -1.32 -20.30 -2.41
N GLU A 143 -1.04 -19.11 -1.86
CA GLU A 143 -0.28 -18.04 -2.54
C GLU A 143 1.01 -18.57 -3.18
N GLY A 144 1.74 -19.47 -2.50
CA GLY A 144 2.98 -20.05 -2.99
C GLY A 144 2.83 -20.83 -4.30
N ASN A 145 1.77 -21.61 -4.47
CA ASN A 145 1.55 -22.42 -5.67
C ASN A 145 1.21 -21.54 -6.88
N ILE A 146 0.35 -20.54 -6.69
CA ILE A 146 -0.06 -19.63 -7.75
C ILE A 146 1.09 -18.73 -8.18
N VAL A 147 1.81 -18.15 -7.22
CA VAL A 147 2.97 -17.32 -7.53
C VAL A 147 4.04 -18.12 -8.27
N SER A 148 4.22 -19.40 -7.94
CA SER A 148 5.14 -20.29 -8.67
C SER A 148 4.73 -20.47 -10.13
N VAL A 149 3.44 -20.74 -10.40
CA VAL A 149 2.91 -20.83 -11.77
C VAL A 149 3.08 -19.51 -12.53
N GLU A 150 2.84 -18.37 -11.89
CA GLU A 150 3.05 -17.05 -12.53
C GLU A 150 4.53 -16.77 -12.84
N PHE A 151 5.44 -17.25 -11.99
CA PHE A 151 6.88 -17.18 -12.27
C PHE A 151 7.28 -18.02 -13.48
N GLU A 152 6.68 -19.20 -13.66
CA GLU A 152 6.88 -20.03 -14.86
C GLU A 152 6.31 -19.34 -16.10
N ASN A 153 5.10 -18.80 -16.00
CA ASN A 153 4.44 -18.07 -17.08
C ASN A 153 5.25 -16.84 -17.57
N VAL A 154 5.79 -16.04 -16.65
CA VAL A 154 6.61 -14.88 -17.03
C VAL A 154 7.99 -15.29 -17.53
N ARG A 155 8.53 -16.41 -17.05
CA ARG A 155 9.83 -16.93 -17.44
C ARG A 155 9.91 -17.18 -18.95
N ASP A 156 8.87 -17.75 -19.54
CA ASP A 156 8.83 -18.01 -20.98
C ASP A 156 8.88 -16.71 -21.80
N ALA A 157 8.17 -15.66 -21.36
CA ALA A 157 8.24 -14.35 -22.00
C ALA A 157 9.64 -13.73 -21.90
N LEU A 158 10.27 -13.82 -20.72
CA LEU A 158 11.63 -13.29 -20.47
C LEU A 158 12.71 -13.99 -21.31
N PHE A 159 12.58 -15.30 -21.54
CA PHE A 159 13.52 -16.05 -22.38
C PHE A 159 13.26 -15.86 -23.87
N THR A 160 12.02 -15.53 -24.26
CA THR A 160 11.68 -15.24 -25.66
C THR A 160 12.27 -13.91 -26.10
N ASP A 161 12.15 -12.86 -25.30
CA ASP A 161 12.81 -11.56 -25.53
C ASP A 161 13.31 -10.94 -24.21
N PRO A 162 14.60 -11.11 -23.88
CA PRO A 162 15.17 -10.53 -22.68
C PRO A 162 15.20 -8.99 -22.66
N SER A 163 15.07 -8.33 -23.82
CA SER A 163 15.06 -6.88 -23.93
C SER A 163 13.68 -6.27 -23.64
N ASP A 164 12.63 -7.09 -23.70
CA ASP A 164 11.26 -6.67 -23.40
C ASP A 164 11.08 -6.47 -21.89
N GLN A 165 10.89 -5.20 -21.52
CA GLN A 165 10.74 -4.80 -20.13
C GLN A 165 9.41 -5.26 -19.51
N CYS A 166 8.39 -5.61 -20.31
CA CYS A 166 7.06 -5.92 -19.80
C CYS A 166 7.08 -7.13 -18.85
N GLY A 167 7.74 -8.22 -19.27
CA GLY A 167 7.93 -9.41 -18.44
C GLY A 167 8.75 -9.10 -17.19
N TRP A 168 9.81 -8.28 -17.30
CA TRP A 168 10.65 -7.92 -16.15
C TRP A 168 9.91 -7.12 -15.10
N PHE A 169 9.05 -6.17 -15.51
CA PHE A 169 8.20 -5.42 -14.59
C PHE A 169 7.21 -6.34 -13.86
N TYR A 170 6.59 -7.28 -14.58
CA TYR A 170 5.68 -8.25 -13.97
C TYR A 170 6.41 -9.18 -12.99
N HIS A 171 7.60 -9.67 -13.37
CA HIS A 171 8.46 -10.47 -12.50
C HIS A 171 8.81 -9.73 -11.20
N LEU A 172 9.16 -8.44 -11.28
CA LEU A 172 9.42 -7.61 -10.10
C LEU A 172 8.16 -7.46 -9.22
N CYS A 173 6.98 -7.34 -9.82
CA CYS A 173 5.71 -7.31 -9.09
C CYS A 173 5.47 -8.63 -8.32
N LEU A 174 5.72 -9.79 -8.94
CA LEU A 174 5.61 -11.10 -8.27
C LEU A 174 6.61 -11.23 -7.11
N LEU A 175 7.85 -10.78 -7.30
CA LEU A 175 8.85 -10.75 -6.22
C LEU A 175 8.38 -9.89 -5.05
N ARG A 176 7.81 -8.72 -5.30
CA ARG A 176 7.27 -7.87 -4.23
C ARG A 176 6.13 -8.54 -3.48
N GLN A 177 5.22 -9.21 -4.18
CA GLN A 177 4.08 -9.91 -3.57
C GLN A 177 4.53 -11.09 -2.70
N SER A 178 5.50 -11.87 -3.17
CA SER A 178 6.08 -13.00 -2.42
C SER A 178 6.99 -12.58 -1.27
N SER A 179 7.66 -11.44 -1.39
CA SER A 179 8.72 -11.02 -0.46
C SER A 179 8.26 -10.08 0.63
N THR A 180 7.05 -9.50 0.57
CA THR A 180 6.54 -8.70 1.69
C THR A 180 6.06 -9.62 2.80
N PRO A 181 6.77 -9.71 3.94
CA PRO A 181 6.28 -10.50 5.06
C PRO A 181 4.96 -9.88 5.51
N HIS A 182 3.91 -10.69 5.48
CA HIS A 182 2.58 -10.29 5.92
C HIS A 182 2.58 -9.91 7.41
N LYS A 183 3.59 -10.36 8.17
CA LYS A 183 3.76 -10.08 9.59
C LYS A 183 4.74 -8.92 9.82
N PRO A 184 4.41 -7.99 10.72
CA PRO A 184 5.32 -6.91 11.06
C PRO A 184 6.54 -7.47 11.77
N TYR A 185 7.71 -6.92 11.45
CA TYR A 185 8.96 -7.23 12.14
C TYR A 185 9.70 -5.93 12.48
N VAL A 186 10.54 -5.99 13.51
CA VAL A 186 11.38 -4.89 13.93
C VAL A 186 12.54 -4.77 12.95
N VAL A 187 12.64 -3.62 12.29
CA VAL A 187 13.73 -3.26 11.38
C VAL A 187 14.95 -2.77 12.17
N SER A 188 14.70 -2.00 13.23
CA SER A 188 15.76 -1.49 14.11
C SER A 188 15.22 -1.10 15.47
N SER A 189 16.13 -0.95 16.44
CA SER A 189 15.82 -0.47 17.78
C SER A 189 16.87 0.52 18.25
N TRP A 190 16.47 1.40 19.17
CA TRP A 190 17.38 2.15 20.01
C TRP A 190 17.05 1.83 21.48
N PRO A 191 18.01 1.40 22.30
CA PRO A 191 19.37 1.05 21.92
C PRO A 191 19.44 -0.13 20.94
N PHE A 192 20.62 -0.33 20.35
CA PHE A 192 20.87 -1.52 19.52
C PHE A 192 21.07 -2.75 20.42
N ASP A 193 20.71 -3.94 19.92
CA ASP A 193 20.99 -5.18 20.63
C ASP A 193 22.50 -5.35 20.84
N LYS A 194 22.85 -5.73 22.06
CA LYS A 194 24.20 -5.88 22.62
C LYS A 194 25.03 -4.60 22.66
N SER A 195 24.39 -3.43 22.63
CA SER A 195 25.09 -2.15 22.77
C SER A 195 25.53 -1.87 24.20
N ASN A 196 26.61 -1.11 24.34
CA ASN A 196 27.08 -0.52 25.59
C ASN A 196 26.79 0.98 25.56
N ILE A 197 26.13 1.50 26.58
CA ILE A 197 25.69 2.89 26.63
C ILE A 197 26.23 3.52 27.89
N GLU A 198 26.96 4.62 27.75
CA GLU A 198 27.36 5.44 28.89
C GLU A 198 26.44 6.65 29.00
N ILE A 199 25.86 6.86 30.18
CA ILE A 199 24.96 7.98 30.45
C ILE A 199 25.57 8.80 31.59
N SER A 200 25.83 10.07 31.33
CA SER A 200 26.29 11.03 32.33
C SER A 200 25.11 11.76 32.95
N SER A 201 24.89 11.60 34.26
CA SER A 201 23.87 12.32 35.01
C SER A 201 24.44 13.57 35.68
N GLN A 202 23.70 14.67 35.60
CA GLN A 202 24.04 15.94 36.25
C GLN A 202 23.35 16.14 37.62
N PHE A 203 22.36 15.30 37.97
CA PHE A 203 21.51 15.53 39.15
C PHE A 203 21.46 14.32 40.07
N LYS A 204 21.93 14.49 41.32
CA LYS A 204 21.78 13.47 42.36
C LYS A 204 20.30 13.28 42.73
N GLY A 205 19.84 12.04 42.83
CA GLY A 205 18.55 11.68 43.43
C GLY A 205 17.33 11.71 42.52
N LYS A 206 17.49 11.93 41.21
CA LYS A 206 16.36 12.02 40.27
C LYS A 206 16.23 10.77 39.40
N TYR A 207 14.99 10.49 39.01
CA TYR A 207 14.69 9.53 37.94
C TYR A 207 15.13 10.12 36.60
N GLU A 208 16.00 9.41 35.89
CA GLU A 208 16.33 9.73 34.50
C GLU A 208 15.41 8.96 33.56
N LYS A 209 14.89 9.65 32.54
CA LYS A 209 14.05 9.07 31.49
C LYS A 209 14.92 8.64 30.33
N PHE A 210 15.09 7.34 30.15
CA PHE A 210 15.89 6.78 29.07
C PHE A 210 15.01 6.26 27.93
N PRO A 211 15.14 6.78 26.68
CA PRO A 211 14.27 6.39 25.59
C PRO A 211 14.62 5.00 25.03
N ILE A 212 13.60 4.20 24.79
CA ILE A 212 13.65 2.98 23.97
C ILE A 212 12.77 3.22 22.74
N ILE A 213 13.32 2.94 21.56
CA ILE A 213 12.63 3.11 20.28
C ILE A 213 12.63 1.77 19.55
N PHE A 214 11.47 1.39 18.99
CA PHE A 214 11.35 0.30 18.02
C PHE A 214 10.81 0.83 16.69
N CYS A 215 11.47 0.45 15.60
CA CYS A 215 11.09 0.77 14.23
C CYS A 215 10.66 -0.51 13.52
N PHE A 216 9.48 -0.48 12.89
CA PHE A 216 8.88 -1.62 12.18
C PHE A 216 8.86 -1.38 10.67
N ASN A 217 8.85 -2.47 9.90
CA ASN A 217 8.74 -2.42 8.43
C ASN A 217 7.37 -1.89 7.97
N GLN A 218 6.32 -2.08 8.78
CA GLN A 218 4.95 -1.65 8.53
C GLN A 218 4.30 -1.05 9.79
N GLN A 219 3.15 -0.38 9.65
CA GLN A 219 2.44 0.18 10.79
C GLN A 219 1.90 -0.93 11.69
N VAL A 220 2.18 -0.84 12.99
CA VAL A 220 1.65 -1.76 14.02
C VAL A 220 0.69 -1.03 14.94
N ASP A 221 -0.39 -1.70 15.36
CA ASP A 221 -1.41 -1.19 16.28
C ASP A 221 -1.11 -1.63 17.72
N GLY A 222 -1.42 -0.77 18.69
CA GLY A 222 -1.59 -1.17 20.09
C GLY A 222 -0.42 -1.94 20.71
N VAL A 223 0.78 -1.35 20.75
CA VAL A 223 1.86 -1.85 21.61
C VAL A 223 1.41 -1.76 23.08
N ASN A 224 0.95 -2.87 23.65
CA ASN A 224 0.35 -2.92 24.98
C ASN A 224 1.30 -3.50 26.04
N LEU A 225 1.00 -3.23 27.30
CA LEU A 225 1.81 -3.59 28.48
C LEU A 225 2.04 -5.10 28.65
N ALA A 226 1.16 -5.95 28.10
CA ALA A 226 1.28 -7.42 28.20
C ALA A 226 2.34 -8.00 27.25
N ALA A 227 2.82 -7.20 26.29
CA ALA A 227 3.80 -7.62 25.30
C ALA A 227 5.24 -7.52 25.79
N VAL A 228 5.55 -6.67 26.78
CA VAL A 228 6.95 -6.30 27.08
C VAL A 228 7.34 -6.66 28.52
N THR A 229 8.38 -7.46 28.66
CA THR A 229 9.04 -7.74 29.94
C THR A 229 10.39 -7.05 29.98
N VAL A 230 10.66 -6.32 31.06
CA VAL A 230 11.97 -5.71 31.33
C VAL A 230 12.56 -6.35 32.59
N ASN A 231 13.80 -6.80 32.47
CA ASN A 231 14.55 -7.40 33.56
C ASN A 231 15.81 -6.56 33.81
N SER A 232 15.84 -5.85 34.94
CA SER A 232 16.99 -5.07 35.41
C SER A 232 16.87 -4.82 36.92
N LYS A 233 18.02 -4.59 37.58
CA LYS A 233 18.13 -4.39 39.04
C LYS A 233 17.74 -2.98 39.52
N LEU A 234 17.86 -1.95 38.67
CA LEU A 234 17.63 -0.53 39.01
C LEU A 234 16.46 0.12 38.25
N VAL A 235 15.87 -0.61 37.30
CA VAL A 235 14.64 -0.17 36.63
C VAL A 235 13.50 -0.50 37.57
N SER A 236 12.80 0.53 38.06
CA SER A 236 11.61 0.29 38.86
C SER A 236 10.64 -0.55 38.03
N ARG A 237 9.93 -1.52 38.63
CA ARG A 237 8.94 -2.36 37.94
C ARG A 237 7.69 -1.57 37.49
N GLN A 238 7.83 -0.28 37.21
CA GLN A 238 6.76 0.59 36.77
C GLN A 238 6.36 0.31 35.32
N HIS A 239 5.10 0.61 35.04
CA HIS A 239 4.42 0.35 33.78
C HIS A 239 5.04 1.18 32.63
N ILE A 240 5.82 0.53 31.77
CA ILE A 240 6.40 1.16 30.57
C ILE A 240 5.28 1.48 29.58
N THR A 241 5.01 2.78 29.40
CA THR A 241 3.99 3.24 28.45
C THR A 241 4.61 3.51 27.09
N TRP A 242 4.20 2.75 26.08
CA TRP A 242 4.61 2.94 24.69
C TRP A 242 3.74 3.99 24.00
N LYS A 243 4.38 4.90 23.28
CA LYS A 243 3.73 5.97 22.52
C LYS A 243 4.11 5.87 21.04
N PRO A 244 3.14 6.01 20.12
CA PRO A 244 3.44 6.10 18.70
C PRO A 244 4.14 7.42 18.38
N LEU A 245 5.24 7.37 17.64
CA LEU A 245 5.90 8.56 17.08
C LEU A 245 5.25 8.89 15.72
N SER A 246 4.01 9.38 15.76
CA SER A 246 3.21 9.77 14.59
C SER A 246 2.62 11.16 14.80
N ALA A 247 2.62 12.00 13.77
CA ALA A 247 1.99 13.33 13.78
C ALA A 247 0.45 13.27 13.79
N ASN A 248 -0.13 12.11 13.44
CA ASN A 248 -1.58 11.92 13.44
C ASN A 248 -1.97 11.01 14.62
N ASN A 249 -2.99 11.41 15.39
CA ASN A 249 -3.52 10.80 16.63
C ASN A 249 -4.10 9.36 16.49
N PHE A 250 -3.61 8.55 15.55
CA PHE A 250 -4.06 7.18 15.36
C PHE A 250 -3.22 6.20 16.18
N ARG A 251 -3.86 5.12 16.66
CA ARG A 251 -3.27 4.03 17.46
C ARG A 251 -2.22 3.17 16.71
N LYS A 252 -1.86 3.53 15.48
CA LYS A 252 -0.95 2.79 14.60
C LYS A 252 0.27 3.63 14.24
N SER A 253 1.46 3.04 14.37
CA SER A 253 2.71 3.69 13.97
C SER A 253 3.76 2.68 13.51
N LYS A 254 4.67 3.13 12.66
CA LYS A 254 5.91 2.39 12.34
C LYS A 254 6.97 2.55 13.42
N ILE A 255 6.89 3.61 14.21
CA ILE A 255 7.89 3.95 15.24
C ILE A 255 7.17 4.09 16.57
N TRP A 256 7.67 3.39 17.57
CA TRP A 256 7.16 3.41 18.93
C TRP A 256 8.28 3.77 19.89
N VAL A 257 7.98 4.67 20.82
CA VAL A 257 8.91 5.12 21.86
C VAL A 257 8.34 4.83 23.24
N ALA A 258 9.19 4.38 24.15
CA ALA A 258 8.91 4.31 25.56
C ALA A 258 10.07 4.92 26.35
N PHE A 259 9.83 5.27 27.61
CA PHE A 259 10.87 5.80 28.49
C PHE A 259 11.00 4.88 29.70
N LEU A 260 12.23 4.40 29.94
CA LEU A 260 12.59 3.74 31.20
C LEU A 260 12.87 4.81 32.23
N GLU A 261 12.31 4.64 33.42
CA GLU A 261 12.67 5.45 34.59
C GLU A 261 13.76 4.71 35.37
N ILE A 262 14.95 5.29 35.38
CA ILE A 262 16.13 4.70 35.97
C ILE A 262 16.41 5.42 37.27
N PHE A 263 16.51 4.65 38.35
CA PHE A 263 16.83 5.18 39.68
C PHE A 263 18.25 4.76 40.06
N ASN A 264 19.06 5.71 40.52
CA ASN A 264 20.43 5.44 40.95
C ASN A 264 20.59 5.81 42.43
N GLU A 265 20.64 4.80 43.31
CA GLU A 265 20.84 5.01 44.76
C GLU A 265 22.33 5.16 45.15
N ASN A 266 23.25 4.60 44.37
CA ASN A 266 24.66 4.46 44.75
C ASN A 266 25.58 5.32 43.87
N TYR A 267 25.90 6.52 44.35
CA TYR A 267 26.62 7.57 43.62
C TYR A 267 28.13 7.37 43.46
N GLU A 268 28.72 6.36 44.11
CA GLU A 268 30.18 6.25 44.26
C GLU A 268 30.86 5.27 43.29
N LYS A 269 30.09 4.43 42.57
CA LYS A 269 30.66 3.47 41.61
C LYS A 269 29.90 3.49 40.29
N SER A 270 30.64 3.73 39.21
CA SER A 270 30.13 3.51 37.85
C SER A 270 30.06 2.00 37.59
N GLU A 271 28.98 1.37 38.02
CA GLU A 271 28.75 -0.06 37.79
C GLU A 271 28.02 -0.26 36.45
N PRO A 272 28.49 -1.19 35.59
CA PRO A 272 27.77 -1.55 34.37
C PRO A 272 26.53 -2.37 34.74
N LEU A 273 25.37 -1.95 34.23
CA LEU A 273 24.08 -2.61 34.40
C LEU A 273 23.62 -3.27 33.11
N SER A 274 23.34 -4.57 33.18
CA SER A 274 22.66 -5.26 32.08
C SER A 274 21.16 -4.99 32.13
N VAL A 275 20.61 -4.50 31.03
CA VAL A 275 19.17 -4.31 30.82
C VAL A 275 18.72 -5.26 29.71
N GLN A 276 17.77 -6.13 30.04
CA GLN A 276 17.16 -7.03 29.08
C GLN A 276 15.68 -6.67 28.90
N ILE A 277 15.28 -6.48 27.65
CA ILE A 277 13.92 -6.15 27.24
C ILE A 277 13.47 -7.23 26.26
N SER A 278 12.36 -7.89 26.56
CA SER A 278 11.72 -8.81 25.63
C SER A 278 10.35 -8.27 25.28
N ALA A 279 10.07 -8.08 24.01
CA ALA A 279 8.83 -7.48 23.53
C ALA A 279 8.18 -8.39 22.47
N ARG A 280 6.92 -8.78 22.69
CA ARG A 280 6.14 -9.63 21.80
C ARG A 280 5.24 -8.77 20.91
N PHE A 281 5.56 -8.67 19.63
CA PHE A 281 4.79 -7.94 18.65
C PHE A 281 4.12 -8.90 17.66
N CYS A 282 2.78 -8.88 17.56
CA CYS A 282 2.01 -9.65 16.58
C CYS A 282 2.42 -11.14 16.47
N GLY A 283 2.74 -11.78 17.61
CA GLY A 283 3.14 -13.19 17.67
C GLY A 283 4.65 -13.46 17.51
N SER A 284 5.45 -12.46 17.15
CA SER A 284 6.92 -12.53 17.13
C SER A 284 7.50 -11.96 18.42
N ILE A 285 8.46 -12.65 19.03
CA ILE A 285 9.18 -12.15 20.21
C ILE A 285 10.48 -11.50 19.74
N VAL A 286 10.69 -10.25 20.15
CA VAL A 286 11.92 -9.48 19.92
C VAL A 286 12.64 -9.36 21.25
N HIS A 287 13.92 -9.70 21.26
CA HIS A 287 14.79 -9.51 22.42
C HIS A 287 15.74 -8.37 22.14
N LEU A 288 15.85 -7.45 23.08
CA LEU A 288 16.80 -6.36 23.09
C LEU A 288 17.59 -6.44 24.39
N ASN A 289 18.89 -6.66 24.30
CA ASN A 289 19.80 -6.70 25.42
C ASN A 289 20.79 -5.56 25.27
N PHE A 290 21.01 -4.76 26.30
CA PHE A 290 22.08 -3.77 26.26
C PHE A 290 22.66 -3.58 27.65
N VAL A 291 23.89 -3.09 27.72
CA VAL A 291 24.55 -2.73 28.97
C VAL A 291 24.56 -1.22 29.08
N MET A 292 24.06 -0.72 30.18
CA MET A 292 24.07 0.70 30.51
C MET A 292 25.02 0.95 31.66
N LYS A 293 25.90 1.92 31.52
CA LYS A 293 26.81 2.37 32.56
C LYS A 293 26.45 3.81 32.91
N LEU A 294 26.05 4.01 34.16
CA LEU A 294 25.72 5.33 34.67
C LEU A 294 27.00 5.97 35.23
N THR A 295 27.30 7.17 34.79
CA THR A 295 28.40 8.00 35.32
C THR A 295 27.80 9.27 35.90
N TYR A 296 28.27 9.68 37.09
CA TYR A 296 27.91 10.97 37.66
C TYR A 296 29.07 11.94 37.44
N THR A 297 28.78 13.08 36.83
CA THR A 297 29.76 14.16 36.63
C THR A 297 29.43 15.30 37.57
N ASP A 298 30.23 15.46 38.63
CA ASP A 298 30.12 16.61 39.53
C ASP A 298 30.71 17.84 38.85
N HIS A 299 29.87 18.72 38.31
CA HIS A 299 30.34 20.04 37.89
C HIS A 299 30.56 20.92 39.12
N GLN A 300 31.68 20.71 39.82
CA GLN A 300 32.21 21.77 40.68
C GLN A 300 32.79 22.87 39.80
N GLY A 301 32.00 23.95 39.68
CA GLY A 301 32.44 25.32 39.41
C GLY A 301 33.56 25.53 38.38
N LYS A 302 33.17 25.83 37.14
CA LYS A 302 33.81 26.90 36.37
C LYS A 302 32.72 27.73 35.69
N ASN A 303 32.54 28.95 36.20
CA ASN A 303 31.92 30.04 35.46
C ASN A 303 32.65 30.22 34.11
N GLY A 304 31.90 30.41 33.04
CA GLY A 304 32.43 30.72 31.72
C GLY A 304 31.34 30.58 30.66
N ASP A 305 30.80 31.74 30.29
CA ASP A 305 29.83 32.03 29.23
C ASP A 305 29.76 31.08 28.02
N GLY A 306 28.54 30.92 27.50
CA GLY A 306 28.29 30.66 26.08
C GLY A 306 27.44 29.43 25.78
N PHE A 307 26.57 29.58 24.78
CA PHE A 307 25.68 28.58 24.15
C PHE A 307 24.24 28.48 24.68
N GLU A 308 23.49 29.57 24.49
CA GLU A 308 22.21 29.49 23.76
C GLU A 308 22.46 28.99 22.32
N GLU A 309 21.42 28.42 21.71
CA GLU A 309 21.34 27.91 20.32
C GLU A 309 21.90 26.50 20.03
N LEU A 310 20.97 25.53 19.93
CA LEU A 310 20.83 24.67 18.75
C LEU A 310 19.68 23.68 18.98
N PHE A 311 18.43 24.10 18.73
CA PHE A 311 17.36 23.25 18.21
C PHE A 311 16.27 24.15 17.59
N LEU A 312 16.41 24.40 16.29
CA LEU A 312 15.33 24.66 15.35
C LEU A 312 15.44 23.64 14.21
#